data_AF-A0A954LIC6-F1
#
_entry.id   AF-A0A954LIC6-F1
#
_cell.length_a   1.000
_cell.length_b   1.000
_cell.length_c   1.000
_cell.angle_alpha   90.00
_cell.angle_beta   90.00
_cell.angle_gamma   90.00
#
_symmetry.space_group_name_H-M   'P 1'
#
loop_
_entity.id
_entity.type
_entity.pdbx_description
1 polymer ?
#
loop_
_entity_poly.entity_id
_entity_poly.type
_entity_poly.pdbx_seq_one_letter_code
_entity_poly.pdbx_strand_id
1 'polypeptide(L)'
;MIRSFRPGWQVLTGCWLLMNCLLSLGFADQKTEKRKPTRIDARSLHGKVLCGYQGWFRCPGDGSNEGWHHWSRDKRRLTPKSVSVEMWPDLSEFTEQEKYLVPGWSRAQSEPATLFSSVHPKTVQRHFEWMR
;
A
#
# COMPACT_ATOMS: atom_id res chain seq x y z
N MET A 1 59.22 -69.26 -9.75
CA MET A 1 59.63 -69.10 -11.17
C MET A 1 58.43 -68.59 -11.96
N ILE A 2 58.52 -67.36 -12.47
CA ILE A 2 57.98 -66.82 -13.75
C ILE A 2 56.44 -66.85 -13.96
N ARG A 3 55.78 -65.69 -13.81
CA ARG A 3 55.14 -64.81 -14.85
C ARG A 3 53.83 -65.36 -15.45
N SER A 4 52.67 -64.80 -15.08
CA SER A 4 51.97 -63.65 -15.70
C SER A 4 51.31 -63.94 -17.06
N PHE A 5 50.00 -63.69 -17.19
CA PHE A 5 49.40 -63.01 -18.35
C PHE A 5 47.96 -62.52 -18.02
N ARG A 6 47.68 -61.24 -18.35
CA ARG A 6 46.37 -60.53 -18.30
C ARG A 6 45.46 -60.99 -19.49
N PRO A 7 44.15 -60.62 -19.64
CA PRO A 7 43.43 -59.44 -19.13
C PRO A 7 41.94 -59.64 -18.70
N GLY A 8 41.35 -58.63 -18.05
CA GLY A 8 39.92 -58.55 -17.75
C GLY A 8 39.53 -57.14 -17.33
N TRP A 9 38.46 -56.61 -17.91
CA TRP A 9 38.06 -55.21 -17.91
C TRP A 9 37.27 -54.78 -16.66
N GLN A 10 37.25 -53.47 -16.45
CA GLN A 10 36.29 -52.66 -15.66
C GLN A 10 36.45 -52.67 -14.12
N VAL A 11 37.10 -51.62 -13.61
CA VAL A 11 37.01 -51.20 -12.20
C VAL A 11 35.92 -50.14 -12.11
N LEU A 12 34.83 -50.49 -11.41
CA LEU A 12 33.83 -49.54 -10.90
C LEU A 12 34.27 -49.00 -9.53
N THR A 13 33.66 -47.89 -9.15
CA THR A 13 33.56 -47.34 -7.78
C THR A 13 34.82 -46.76 -7.16
N GLY A 14 35.01 -45.45 -7.36
CA GLY A 14 36.06 -44.70 -6.66
C GLY A 14 35.99 -43.18 -6.84
N CYS A 15 34.79 -42.58 -6.81
CA CYS A 15 34.68 -41.12 -6.83
C CYS A 15 33.37 -40.63 -6.19
N TRP A 16 33.21 -40.80 -4.87
CA TRP A 16 32.06 -40.26 -4.13
C TRP A 16 32.38 -39.77 -2.71
N LEU A 17 33.66 -39.54 -2.38
CA LEU A 17 34.06 -39.18 -1.00
C LEU A 17 34.82 -37.86 -0.83
N LEU A 18 34.96 -37.04 -1.88
CA LEU A 18 35.66 -35.74 -1.78
C LEU A 18 34.82 -34.53 -2.22
N MET A 19 33.49 -34.59 -2.07
CA MET A 19 32.61 -33.46 -2.35
C MET A 19 31.58 -33.23 -1.24
N ASN A 20 32.03 -33.21 0.02
CA ASN A 20 31.17 -32.92 1.18
C ASN A 20 31.87 -32.10 2.29
N CYS A 21 32.96 -31.38 1.98
CA CYS A 21 33.72 -30.61 2.98
C CYS A 21 33.66 -29.08 2.80
N LEU A 22 32.79 -28.55 1.94
CA LEU A 22 32.71 -27.10 1.63
C LEU A 22 31.30 -26.49 1.72
N LEU A 23 30.37 -27.12 2.45
CA LEU A 23 29.01 -26.60 2.67
C LEU A 23 28.63 -26.61 4.15
N SER A 24 29.46 -25.99 5.01
CA SER A 24 29.18 -25.92 6.46
C SER A 24 29.29 -24.51 7.06
N LEU A 25 29.46 -23.46 6.25
CA LEU A 25 29.12 -22.11 6.70
C LEU A 25 27.62 -21.94 6.56
N GLY A 26 26.90 -22.53 7.52
CA GLY A 26 25.46 -22.37 7.65
C GLY A 26 25.14 -20.89 7.74
N PHE A 27 24.30 -20.41 6.82
CA PHE A 27 23.46 -19.26 7.11
C PHE A 27 22.61 -19.66 8.32
N ALA A 28 22.93 -19.11 9.48
CA ALA A 28 22.04 -19.20 10.63
C ALA A 28 20.73 -18.52 10.22
N ASP A 29 19.70 -19.33 10.01
CA ASP A 29 18.33 -18.88 9.88
C ASP A 29 17.99 -18.12 11.17
N GLN A 30 18.02 -16.79 11.13
CA GLN A 30 17.54 -15.99 12.24
C GLN A 30 16.03 -16.21 12.32
N LYS A 31 15.61 -17.17 13.14
CA LYS A 31 14.24 -17.27 13.61
C LYS A 31 13.88 -15.94 14.26
N THR A 32 13.19 -15.08 13.52
CA THR A 32 12.51 -13.92 14.08
C THR A 32 11.42 -14.44 15.00
N GLU A 33 11.73 -14.53 16.29
CA GLU A 33 10.76 -14.68 17.36
C GLU A 33 9.68 -13.62 17.18
N LYS A 34 8.47 -14.04 16.80
CA LYS A 34 7.30 -13.15 16.76
C LYS A 34 7.06 -12.69 18.19
N ARG A 35 7.48 -11.45 18.50
CA ARG A 35 7.19 -10.79 19.77
C ARG A 35 5.70 -10.87 20.04
N LYS A 36 5.31 -11.54 21.13
CA LYS A 36 3.94 -11.46 21.64
C LYS A 36 3.62 -9.97 21.88
N PRO A 37 2.49 -9.46 21.35
CA PRO A 37 2.17 -8.05 21.50
C PRO A 37 2.08 -7.73 23.00
N THR A 38 3.00 -6.91 23.47
CA THR A 38 3.00 -6.42 24.85
C THR A 38 1.81 -5.48 24.99
N ARG A 39 1.12 -5.53 26.13
CA ARG A 39 -0.01 -4.64 26.40
C ARG A 39 0.44 -3.18 26.25
N ILE A 40 -0.14 -2.45 25.29
CA ILE A 40 0.19 -1.04 25.05
C ILE A 40 -0.15 -0.22 26.29
N ASP A 41 0.81 0.56 26.81
CA ASP A 41 0.55 1.48 27.92
C ASP A 41 -0.30 2.67 27.44
N ALA A 42 -1.56 2.76 27.88
CA ALA A 42 -2.46 3.85 27.51
C ALA A 42 -2.19 5.18 28.25
N ARG A 43 -1.31 5.20 29.25
CA ARG A 43 -1.06 6.38 30.11
C ARG A 43 -0.03 7.35 29.55
N SER A 44 0.75 6.94 28.56
CA SER A 44 1.83 7.73 27.96
C SER A 44 1.74 7.78 26.43
N LEU A 45 2.32 8.81 25.82
CA LEU A 45 2.56 8.89 24.37
C LEU A 45 3.96 8.41 23.97
N HIS A 46 4.81 8.05 24.94
CA HIS A 46 6.15 7.56 24.67
C HIS A 46 6.10 6.32 23.76
N GLY A 47 6.87 6.35 22.67
CA GLY A 47 6.95 5.24 21.72
C GLY A 47 5.70 5.07 20.86
N LYS A 48 4.81 6.07 20.82
CA LYS A 48 3.62 6.09 19.95
C LYS A 48 3.75 7.16 18.89
N VAL A 49 3.14 6.88 17.74
CA VAL A 49 2.98 7.85 16.66
C VAL A 49 1.60 8.48 16.77
N LEU A 50 1.53 9.79 16.65
CA LEU A 50 0.29 10.54 16.54
C LEU A 50 0.12 11.01 15.09
N CYS A 51 -1.02 10.69 14.50
CA CYS A 51 -1.39 11.12 13.16
C CYS A 51 -2.62 12.03 13.24
N GLY A 52 -2.55 13.21 12.63
CA GLY A 52 -3.70 14.08 12.46
C GLY A 52 -4.45 13.76 11.17
N TYR A 53 -5.78 13.80 11.21
CA TYR A 53 -6.63 13.63 10.04
C TYR A 53 -7.48 14.88 9.81
N GLN A 54 -7.46 15.40 8.58
CA GLN A 54 -8.19 16.61 8.19
C GLN A 54 -9.24 16.29 7.13
N GLY A 55 -10.49 16.17 7.56
CA GLY A 55 -11.64 15.95 6.67
C GLY A 55 -12.25 17.27 6.20
N TRP A 56 -11.52 18.08 5.43
CA TRP A 56 -11.91 19.47 5.13
C TRP A 56 -12.66 19.67 3.81
N PHE A 57 -12.67 18.69 2.92
CA PHE A 57 -13.32 18.80 1.61
C PHE A 57 -14.83 18.61 1.69
N ARG A 58 -15.59 19.42 0.94
CA ARG A 58 -17.06 19.37 0.87
C ARG A 58 -17.55 19.47 -0.56
N CYS A 59 -18.68 18.84 -0.84
CA CYS A 59 -19.34 18.91 -2.14
C CYS A 59 -20.79 19.37 -1.99
N PRO A 60 -21.36 20.10 -2.96
CA PRO A 60 -22.80 20.32 -2.99
C PRO A 60 -23.57 18.99 -2.95
N GLY A 61 -24.60 18.92 -2.11
CA GLY A 61 -25.40 17.70 -1.93
C GLY A 61 -24.83 16.67 -0.96
N ASP A 62 -23.73 16.96 -0.27
CA ASP A 62 -23.14 16.05 0.74
C ASP A 62 -23.81 16.10 2.12
N GLY A 63 -24.84 16.93 2.29
CA GLY A 63 -25.57 17.12 3.55
C GLY A 63 -25.01 18.22 4.47
N SER A 64 -23.82 18.76 4.21
CA SER A 64 -23.24 19.87 4.99
C SER A 64 -23.75 21.24 4.59
N ASN A 65 -24.26 21.37 3.36
CA ASN A 65 -24.65 22.63 2.73
C ASN A 65 -23.50 23.68 2.66
N GLU A 66 -22.24 23.23 2.67
CA GLU A 66 -21.06 24.12 2.57
C GLU A 66 -20.58 24.33 1.12
N GLY A 67 -21.22 23.70 0.14
CA GLY A 67 -20.86 23.79 -1.28
C GLY A 67 -19.50 23.16 -1.58
N TRP A 68 -18.74 23.74 -2.52
CA TRP A 68 -17.39 23.30 -2.91
C TRP A 68 -16.31 23.77 -1.93
N HIS A 69 -16.51 23.57 -0.63
CA HIS A 69 -15.56 24.00 0.40
C HIS A 69 -14.23 23.23 0.27
N HIS A 70 -13.10 23.95 0.36
CA HIS A 70 -11.73 23.47 0.10
C HIS A 70 -11.43 22.92 -1.30
N TRP A 71 -12.43 22.73 -2.16
CA TRP A 71 -12.24 22.53 -3.61
C TRP A 71 -12.22 23.84 -4.39
N SER A 72 -12.91 24.86 -3.90
CA SER A 72 -13.04 26.16 -4.55
C SER A 72 -12.88 27.32 -3.57
N ARG A 73 -12.26 28.40 -4.05
CA ARG A 73 -12.26 29.73 -3.41
C ARG A 73 -13.65 30.38 -3.42
N ASP A 74 -14.54 29.92 -4.29
CA ASP A 74 -15.97 30.25 -4.29
C ASP A 74 -16.78 28.99 -3.97
N LYS A 75 -17.36 28.93 -2.78
CA LYS A 75 -18.15 27.77 -2.31
C LYS A 75 -19.31 27.41 -3.25
N ARG A 76 -19.84 28.37 -4.03
CA ARG A 76 -21.02 28.14 -4.87
C ARG A 76 -20.67 27.53 -6.22
N ARG A 77 -19.43 27.67 -6.69
CA ARG A 77 -19.04 27.34 -8.07
C ARG A 77 -17.63 26.78 -8.12
N LEU A 78 -17.43 25.72 -8.89
CA LEU A 78 -16.10 25.22 -9.23
C LEU A 78 -15.76 25.61 -10.67
N THR A 79 -14.86 26.56 -10.84
CA THR A 79 -14.43 27.10 -12.14
C THR A 79 -12.90 27.03 -12.24
N PRO A 80 -12.33 27.07 -13.45
CA PRO A 80 -10.87 27.06 -13.61
C PRO A 80 -10.13 28.19 -12.87
N LYS A 81 -10.83 29.30 -12.56
CA LYS A 81 -10.27 30.43 -11.79
C LYS A 81 -10.46 30.31 -10.28
N SER A 82 -11.36 29.43 -9.83
CA SER A 82 -11.73 29.29 -8.42
C SER A 82 -11.25 28.00 -7.79
N VAL A 83 -10.93 26.97 -8.59
CA VAL A 83 -10.34 25.72 -8.09
C VAL A 83 -9.12 26.01 -7.23
N SER A 84 -9.07 25.42 -6.03
CA SER A 84 -8.01 25.68 -5.05
C SER A 84 -6.95 24.58 -4.99
N VAL A 85 -7.05 23.57 -5.84
CA VAL A 85 -6.13 22.43 -5.90
C VAL A 85 -5.49 22.35 -7.28
N GLU A 86 -4.23 21.96 -7.31
CA GLU A 86 -3.44 21.81 -8.54
C GLU A 86 -3.68 20.44 -9.21
N MET A 87 -4.02 19.42 -8.42
CA MET A 87 -4.21 18.06 -8.90
C MET A 87 -5.58 17.52 -8.51
N TRP A 88 -6.16 16.75 -9.42
CA TRP A 88 -7.40 16.03 -9.17
C TRP A 88 -7.12 14.76 -8.36
N PRO A 89 -7.94 14.42 -7.34
CA PRO A 89 -7.74 13.19 -6.59
C PRO A 89 -8.01 11.96 -7.48
N ASP A 90 -7.25 10.89 -7.25
CA ASP A 90 -7.63 9.58 -7.78
C ASP A 90 -8.76 8.98 -6.95
N LEU A 91 -9.85 8.62 -7.62
CA LEU A 91 -11.06 8.05 -7.02
C LEU A 91 -11.31 6.61 -7.50
N SER A 92 -10.28 5.93 -8.00
CA SER A 92 -10.35 4.55 -8.47
C SER A 92 -10.84 3.57 -7.38
N GLU A 93 -10.44 3.78 -6.12
CA GLU A 93 -10.85 2.97 -4.96
C GLU A 93 -12.18 3.41 -4.30
N PHE A 94 -12.79 4.49 -4.78
CA PHE A 94 -14.02 5.03 -4.21
C PHE A 94 -15.25 4.40 -4.84
N THR A 95 -16.29 4.20 -4.03
CA THR A 95 -17.59 3.76 -4.53
C THR A 95 -18.34 4.91 -5.18
N GLU A 96 -19.29 4.63 -6.07
CA GLU A 96 -20.10 5.66 -6.74
C GLU A 96 -20.87 6.56 -5.77
N GLN A 97 -21.21 6.06 -4.57
CA GLN A 97 -21.91 6.83 -3.54
C GLN A 97 -21.06 7.96 -2.95
N GLU A 98 -19.75 7.88 -3.11
CA GLU A 98 -18.79 8.84 -2.55
C GLU A 98 -18.31 9.85 -3.59
N LYS A 99 -18.70 9.64 -4.86
CA LYS A 99 -18.32 10.45 -6.00
C LYS A 99 -19.40 11.48 -6.28
N TYR A 100 -19.05 12.73 -6.08
CA TYR A 100 -19.89 13.88 -6.38
C TYR A 100 -19.50 14.44 -7.74
N LEU A 101 -20.46 14.50 -8.65
CA LEU A 101 -20.25 15.04 -9.99
C LEU A 101 -19.88 16.51 -9.95
N VAL A 102 -18.92 16.90 -10.78
CA VAL A 102 -18.51 18.29 -10.98
C VAL A 102 -19.08 18.80 -12.30
N PRO A 103 -20.12 19.66 -12.29
CA PRO A 103 -20.76 20.12 -13.51
C PRO A 103 -19.80 20.89 -14.43
N GLY A 104 -19.78 20.54 -15.71
CA GLY A 104 -18.97 21.22 -16.73
C GLY A 104 -17.48 20.85 -16.75
N TRP A 105 -17.08 19.82 -15.98
CA TRP A 105 -15.73 19.30 -15.96
C TRP A 105 -15.68 17.87 -16.46
N SER A 106 -14.66 17.55 -17.25
CA SER A 106 -14.41 16.21 -17.79
C SER A 106 -12.94 15.83 -17.59
N ARG A 107 -12.68 14.53 -17.42
CA ARG A 107 -11.33 13.95 -17.41
C ARG A 107 -10.81 13.78 -18.83
N ALA A 108 -9.52 13.46 -18.96
CA ALA A 108 -8.83 13.31 -20.25
C ALA A 108 -9.48 12.33 -21.24
N GLN A 109 -10.36 11.43 -20.76
CA GLN A 109 -11.09 10.44 -21.57
C GLN A 109 -12.57 10.80 -21.76
N SER A 110 -12.93 12.09 -21.65
CA SER A 110 -14.32 12.58 -21.75
C SER A 110 -15.28 12.07 -20.66
N GLU A 111 -14.77 11.36 -19.67
CA GLU A 111 -15.56 10.94 -18.51
C GLU A 111 -15.92 12.14 -17.61
N PRO A 112 -17.12 12.17 -17.02
CA PRO A 112 -17.49 13.19 -16.05
C PRO A 112 -16.48 13.27 -14.90
N ALA A 113 -16.04 14.48 -14.55
CA ALA A 113 -15.17 14.67 -13.39
C ALA A 113 -15.98 14.52 -12.10
N THR A 114 -15.40 13.84 -11.12
CA THR A 114 -15.99 13.61 -9.80
C THR A 114 -15.02 13.96 -8.69
N LEU A 115 -15.52 14.37 -7.53
CA LEU A 115 -14.76 14.66 -6.31
C LEU A 115 -15.40 13.95 -5.12
N PHE A 116 -14.64 13.72 -4.04
CA PHE A 116 -15.19 13.20 -2.79
C PHE A 116 -15.58 14.33 -1.83
N SER A 117 -16.46 14.02 -0.87
CA SER A 117 -16.69 14.84 0.31
C SER A 117 -16.22 14.11 1.57
N SER A 118 -15.51 14.82 2.44
CA SER A 118 -15.10 14.31 3.75
C SER A 118 -16.26 14.17 4.74
N VAL A 119 -17.46 14.62 4.39
CA VAL A 119 -18.69 14.39 5.17
C VAL A 119 -19.19 12.97 4.98
N HIS A 120 -18.91 12.35 3.83
CA HIS A 120 -19.39 11.01 3.54
C HIS A 120 -18.68 9.99 4.44
N PRO A 121 -19.40 9.21 5.27
CA PRO A 121 -18.76 8.32 6.26
C PRO A 121 -17.81 7.29 5.65
N LYS A 122 -18.17 6.73 4.48
CA LYS A 122 -17.31 5.77 3.76
C LYS A 122 -15.98 6.38 3.30
N THR A 123 -15.95 7.68 3.00
CA THR A 123 -14.73 8.36 2.56
C THR A 123 -13.76 8.47 3.71
N VAL A 124 -14.27 8.86 4.88
CA VAL A 124 -13.48 8.86 6.12
C VAL A 124 -12.99 7.45 6.43
N GLN A 125 -13.87 6.45 6.42
CA GLN A 125 -13.50 5.06 6.67
C GLN A 125 -12.35 4.59 5.78
N ARG A 126 -12.42 4.84 4.46
CA ARG A 126 -11.36 4.46 3.52
C ARG A 126 -10.03 5.13 3.83
N HIS A 127 -10.04 6.42 4.14
CA HIS A 127 -8.80 7.10 4.52
C HIS A 127 -8.16 6.47 5.76
N PHE A 128 -8.96 6.00 6.72
CA PHE A 128 -8.47 5.25 7.88
C PHE A 128 -8.02 3.82 7.54
N GLU A 129 -8.59 3.19 6.52
CA GLU A 129 -8.12 1.90 6.01
C GLU A 129 -6.74 2.03 5.35
N TRP A 130 -6.46 3.13 4.65
CA TRP A 130 -5.14 3.42 4.08
C TRP A 130 -4.06 3.74 5.14
N MET A 131 -4.46 4.23 6.32
CA MET A 131 -3.54 4.54 7.41
C MET A 131 -3.10 3.31 8.22
N ARG A 132 -3.66 2.12 7.94
CA ARG A 132 -3.29 0.87 8.62
C ARG A 132 -2.03 0.26 8.01
#